data_AF-A0A838TR55-F1
#
_entry.id   AF-A0A838TR55-F1
#
_cell.length_a   1.000
_cell.length_b   1.000
_cell.length_c   1.000
_cell.angle_alpha   90.00
_cell.angle_beta   90.00
_cell.angle_gamma   90.00
#
_symmetry.space_group_name_H-M   'P 1'
#
loop_
_entity.id
_entity.type
_entity.pdbx_description
1 polymer ?
#
loop_
_entity_poly.entity_id
_entity_poly.type
_entity_poly.pdbx_seq_one_letter_code
_entity_poly.pdbx_strand_id
1 'polypeptide(L)'
;MKEKNNRRSFLKNLTISGLGVTAMPSVLFADESKSTLVKNLNSTSLQKTGKAQKPDKKRKYNGVYSGEFLKRVAFPIGGIGAGMFCLEGTGAISHMSVRHRPEIFHEPAMFAAIAIKGEKTVAKVIEGPVPDWKMFGQRGAGNGSAGSVFGLPRFSNVEFTTRFPFGYINLKDEDLPLTVQITGWSPFIPTDEDSASLPVGALEYKFVNKGNKAVDAVFSYNSRNFIVKDDKATAKKISGKSKIEKIVNGFVLSQEATAERPDLQGHFAIFTDNAETSVDHCWFRGAWWDPLT
;
A
#
# COMPACT_ATOMS: atom_id res chain seq x y z
N MET A 1 10.30 3.66 57.93
CA MET A 1 9.94 4.50 56.77
C MET A 1 9.90 3.57 55.55
N LYS A 2 8.71 3.24 55.01
CA LYS A 2 8.55 2.25 53.93
C LYS A 2 8.91 2.87 52.58
N GLU A 3 9.94 2.36 51.91
CA GLU A 3 10.27 2.79 50.55
C GLU A 3 9.24 2.28 49.54
N LYS A 4 8.71 3.21 48.72
CA LYS A 4 7.77 2.94 47.64
C LYS A 4 8.51 2.38 46.43
N ASN A 5 8.30 1.10 46.14
CA ASN A 5 8.83 0.42 44.98
C ASN A 5 8.16 0.97 43.69
N ASN A 6 8.90 1.77 42.92
CA ASN A 6 8.37 2.50 41.77
C ASN A 6 8.86 1.83 40.47
N ARG A 7 7.92 1.36 39.62
CA ARG A 7 8.18 0.60 38.37
C ARG A 7 9.17 1.25 37.38
N ARG A 8 9.47 2.54 37.54
CA ARG A 8 10.48 3.29 36.76
C ARG A 8 11.94 2.94 37.09
N SER A 9 12.22 2.39 38.27
CA SER A 9 13.57 1.95 38.66
C SER A 9 13.95 0.62 37.99
N PHE A 10 13.00 -0.31 37.88
CA PHE A 10 13.21 -1.61 37.26
C PHE A 10 13.62 -1.52 35.78
N LEU A 11 13.02 -0.59 35.01
CA LEU A 11 13.33 -0.40 33.60
C LEU A 11 14.71 0.24 33.32
N LYS A 12 15.30 0.95 34.30
CA LYS A 12 16.65 1.52 34.14
C LYS A 12 17.78 0.52 34.39
N ASN A 13 17.53 -0.51 35.21
CA ASN A 13 18.54 -1.49 35.56
C ASN A 13 18.68 -2.61 34.52
N LEU A 14 17.75 -2.75 33.57
CA LEU A 14 17.84 -3.74 32.50
C LEU A 14 18.77 -3.35 31.35
N THR A 15 19.23 -2.09 31.30
CA THR A 15 20.05 -1.56 30.18
C THR A 15 21.57 -1.62 30.40
N ILE A 16 22.08 -2.21 31.50
CA ILE A 16 23.54 -2.20 31.79
C ILE A 16 24.16 -3.60 32.00
N SER A 17 23.39 -4.69 31.93
CA SER A 17 23.94 -6.05 32.06
C SER A 17 23.69 -6.89 30.81
N GLY A 18 24.54 -6.69 29.80
CA GLY A 18 24.53 -7.44 28.54
C GLY A 18 25.89 -7.47 27.84
N LEU A 19 26.99 -7.54 28.61
CA LEU A 19 28.32 -7.90 28.11
C LEU A 19 28.59 -9.35 28.52
N GLY A 20 28.29 -10.28 27.64
CA GLY A 20 28.72 -11.68 27.72
C GLY A 20 29.95 -11.88 26.84
N VAL A 21 31.06 -12.26 27.48
CA VAL A 21 32.37 -12.52 26.89
C VAL A 21 32.32 -13.74 25.96
N THR A 22 32.74 -13.58 24.70
CA THR A 22 33.23 -14.70 23.87
C THR A 22 34.52 -14.26 23.17
N ALA A 23 35.56 -15.07 23.36
CA ALA A 23 36.95 -14.85 22.98
C ALA A 23 37.15 -14.47 21.49
N MET A 24 38.02 -13.49 21.24
CA MET A 24 38.53 -13.17 19.90
C MET A 24 39.81 -13.97 19.61
N PRO A 25 39.89 -14.74 18.51
CA PRO A 25 41.16 -15.27 18.03
C PRO A 25 41.96 -14.15 17.36
N SER A 26 43.13 -13.87 17.92
CA SER A 26 44.15 -12.97 17.39
C SER A 26 45.01 -13.68 16.34
N VAL A 27 44.74 -13.49 15.04
CA VAL A 27 45.73 -13.70 13.96
C VAL A 27 45.40 -12.78 12.77
N LEU A 28 46.44 -12.26 12.13
CA LEU A 28 46.51 -11.44 10.90
C LEU A 28 46.58 -9.93 11.10
N PHE A 29 47.75 -9.50 11.57
CA PHE A 29 48.37 -8.26 11.11
C PHE A 29 48.68 -8.37 9.60
N ALA A 30 48.33 -7.34 8.83
CA ALA A 30 48.91 -7.06 7.52
C ALA A 30 49.05 -5.54 7.35
N ASP A 31 50.23 -5.18 6.87
CA ASP A 31 50.92 -3.88 6.93
C ASP A 31 50.18 -2.65 6.40
N GLU A 32 50.53 -1.52 7.02
CA GLU A 32 50.50 -0.19 6.40
C GLU A 32 51.50 -0.13 5.24
N SER A 33 51.02 -0.15 4.00
CA SER A 33 51.80 0.33 2.86
C SER A 33 51.15 1.58 2.28
N LYS A 34 51.83 2.72 2.49
CA LYS A 34 51.63 3.97 1.76
C LYS A 34 51.64 3.70 0.26
N SER A 35 50.57 4.07 -0.43
CA SER A 35 50.58 4.29 -1.88
C SER A 35 49.79 5.54 -2.20
N THR A 36 50.54 6.63 -2.21
CA THR A 36 50.23 7.92 -2.81
C THR A 36 49.91 7.70 -4.28
N LEU A 37 48.66 7.83 -4.72
CA LEU A 37 48.35 8.03 -6.14
C LEU A 37 46.93 8.59 -6.28
N VAL A 38 46.81 9.56 -7.19
CA VAL A 38 45.60 10.31 -7.60
C VAL A 38 45.24 11.52 -6.73
N LYS A 39 46.17 12.49 -6.66
CA LYS A 39 45.81 13.90 -6.74
C LYS A 39 45.70 14.28 -8.22
N ASN A 40 44.71 15.13 -8.51
CA ASN A 40 44.41 15.82 -9.77
C ASN A 40 43.56 15.06 -10.78
N LEU A 41 42.25 15.28 -10.72
CA LEU A 41 41.40 15.46 -11.89
C LEU A 41 40.30 16.48 -11.53
N ASN A 42 40.57 17.72 -11.94
CA ASN A 42 39.66 18.78 -12.40
C ASN A 42 38.35 18.99 -11.65
N SER A 43 38.31 20.13 -10.96
CA SER A 43 37.10 20.87 -10.61
C SER A 43 36.34 21.28 -11.87
N THR A 44 35.49 20.39 -12.38
CA THR A 44 34.41 20.75 -13.29
C THR A 44 33.13 20.84 -12.46
N SER A 45 32.46 21.97 -12.57
CA SER A 45 31.25 22.38 -11.86
C SER A 45 30.19 21.28 -11.77
N LEU A 46 30.13 20.58 -10.65
CA LEU A 46 28.91 19.93 -10.20
C LEU A 46 27.96 21.04 -9.72
N GLN A 47 27.07 21.45 -10.63
CA GLN A 47 25.87 22.21 -10.28
C GLN A 47 25.23 21.54 -9.07
N LYS A 48 25.08 22.31 -7.98
CA LYS A 48 24.27 21.96 -6.82
C LYS A 48 22.81 21.82 -7.27
N THR A 49 22.44 20.69 -7.82
CA THR A 49 21.03 20.33 -8.01
C THR A 49 20.49 19.87 -6.66
N GLY A 50 19.55 20.65 -6.14
CA GLY A 50 18.58 20.29 -5.10
C GLY A 50 19.15 19.67 -3.83
N LYS A 51 19.49 20.48 -2.83
CA LYS A 51 19.41 20.00 -1.44
C LYS A 51 17.98 19.49 -1.23
N ALA A 52 17.80 18.18 -1.10
CA ALA A 52 16.59 17.62 -0.52
C ALA A 52 16.39 18.33 0.83
N GLN A 53 15.38 19.19 0.93
CA GLN A 53 14.99 19.81 2.18
C GLN A 53 14.64 18.65 3.12
N LYS A 54 15.50 18.37 4.10
CA LYS A 54 15.10 17.56 5.25
C LYS A 54 13.90 18.27 5.87
N PRO A 55 12.71 17.66 5.94
CA PRO A 55 11.59 18.31 6.58
C PRO A 55 11.89 18.36 8.08
N ASP A 56 12.40 19.49 8.55
CA ASP A 56 12.62 19.79 9.97
C ASP A 56 11.30 20.11 10.70
N LYS A 57 10.18 19.61 10.16
CA LYS A 57 8.85 19.77 10.77
C LYS A 57 8.66 18.65 11.78
N LYS A 58 8.93 18.94 13.05
CA LYS A 58 8.46 18.11 14.17
C LYS A 58 6.94 17.97 14.06
N ARG A 59 6.46 16.80 13.65
CA ARG A 59 5.03 16.47 13.62
C ARG A 59 4.55 16.13 15.03
N LYS A 60 3.35 16.59 15.39
CA LYS A 60 2.67 16.19 16.63
C LYS A 60 2.43 14.67 16.65
N TYR A 61 2.77 14.01 17.75
CA TYR A 61 2.46 12.60 17.97
C TYR A 61 0.95 12.34 17.77
N ASN A 62 0.61 11.26 17.07
CA ASN A 62 -0.78 10.91 16.69
C ASN A 62 -1.60 12.01 15.96
N GLY A 63 -0.94 13.01 15.37
CA GLY A 63 -1.57 14.05 14.55
C GLY A 63 -1.94 13.59 13.14
N VAL A 64 -2.07 14.54 12.21
CA VAL A 64 -2.29 14.27 10.79
C VAL A 64 -0.96 13.94 10.10
N TYR A 65 -0.93 12.93 9.25
CA TYR A 65 0.18 12.66 8.34
C TYR A 65 -0.11 13.34 6.99
N SER A 66 0.87 14.05 6.44
CA SER A 66 0.78 14.72 5.13
C SER A 66 2.17 14.86 4.50
N GLY A 67 2.22 15.07 3.18
CA GLY A 67 3.47 15.21 2.43
C GLY A 67 4.42 14.02 2.62
N GLU A 68 5.69 14.29 2.93
CA GLU A 68 6.72 13.24 3.12
C GLU A 68 6.36 12.21 4.20
N PHE A 69 5.55 12.59 5.20
CA PHE A 69 5.14 11.68 6.27
C PHE A 69 4.11 10.63 5.82
N LEU A 70 3.52 10.76 4.62
CA LEU A 70 2.62 9.77 4.04
C LEU A 70 3.36 8.61 3.38
N LYS A 71 4.57 8.87 2.86
CA LYS A 71 5.24 8.00 1.90
C LYS A 71 5.55 6.59 2.43
N ARG A 72 5.51 6.36 3.74
CA ARG A 72 5.86 5.08 4.39
C ARG A 72 4.84 4.61 5.43
N VAL A 73 3.62 5.13 5.38
CA VAL A 73 2.55 4.72 6.29
C VAL A 73 1.67 3.69 5.60
N ALA A 74 1.33 2.62 6.31
CA ALA A 74 0.43 1.57 5.86
C ALA A 74 -0.45 1.12 7.04
N PHE A 75 -1.76 1.26 6.90
CA PHE A 75 -2.75 0.85 7.90
C PHE A 75 -3.27 -0.56 7.57
N PRO A 76 -3.05 -1.57 8.42
CA PRO A 76 -3.47 -2.93 8.14
C PRO A 76 -4.99 -3.09 8.26
N ILE A 77 -5.58 -3.81 7.32
CA ILE A 77 -6.99 -4.17 7.26
C ILE A 77 -7.08 -5.67 7.03
N GLY A 78 -7.77 -6.36 7.94
CA GLY A 78 -7.95 -7.81 7.94
C GLY A 78 -8.14 -8.34 9.36
N GLY A 79 -8.70 -9.53 9.48
CA GLY A 79 -8.87 -10.23 10.75
C GLY A 79 -7.58 -10.89 11.24
N ILE A 80 -7.55 -11.24 12.52
CA ILE A 80 -6.45 -12.00 13.13
C ILE A 80 -6.32 -13.36 12.41
N GLY A 81 -5.13 -13.65 11.87
CA GLY A 81 -4.84 -14.92 11.20
C GLY A 81 -5.50 -15.12 9.83
N ALA A 82 -6.39 -14.23 9.40
CA ALA A 82 -7.18 -14.38 8.17
C ALA A 82 -6.46 -13.91 6.89
N GLY A 83 -5.33 -13.20 7.06
CA GLY A 83 -4.69 -12.43 6.01
C GLY A 83 -5.10 -10.95 6.06
N MET A 84 -4.39 -10.12 5.29
CA MET A 84 -4.59 -8.67 5.33
C MET A 84 -4.19 -7.99 4.03
N PHE A 85 -4.70 -6.78 3.84
CA PHE A 85 -4.14 -5.78 2.94
C PHE A 85 -3.96 -4.48 3.73
N CYS A 86 -3.19 -3.54 3.20
CA CYS A 86 -2.97 -2.25 3.83
C CYS A 86 -3.62 -1.14 3.00
N LEU A 87 -4.19 -0.18 3.72
CA LEU A 87 -4.50 1.15 3.21
C LEU A 87 -3.30 2.07 3.47
N GLU A 88 -2.57 2.44 2.42
CA GLU A 88 -1.40 3.31 2.56
C GLU A 88 -1.78 4.75 2.92
N GLY A 89 -0.82 5.54 3.41
CA GLY A 89 -1.03 6.96 3.67
C GLY A 89 -1.51 7.75 2.45
N THR A 90 -1.20 7.30 1.24
CA THR A 90 -1.69 7.89 -0.01
C THR A 90 -3.09 7.40 -0.41
N GLY A 91 -3.61 6.33 0.19
CA GLY A 91 -4.88 5.69 -0.18
C GLY A 91 -4.75 4.50 -1.11
N ALA A 92 -3.55 4.21 -1.59
CA ALA A 92 -3.28 3.00 -2.37
C ALA A 92 -3.49 1.74 -1.52
N ILE A 93 -3.95 0.67 -2.17
CA ILE A 93 -4.06 -0.66 -1.58
C ILE A 93 -2.77 -1.43 -1.82
N SER A 94 -2.15 -1.92 -0.75
CA SER A 94 -0.88 -2.65 -0.85
C SER A 94 -0.70 -3.70 0.24
N HIS A 95 0.50 -4.26 0.36
CA HIS A 95 0.85 -5.30 1.33
C HIS A 95 -0.12 -6.51 1.30
N MET A 96 -0.68 -6.83 0.13
CA MET A 96 -1.75 -7.82 -0.05
C MET A 96 -1.29 -9.25 0.29
N SER A 97 -1.68 -9.73 1.47
CA SER A 97 -1.23 -10.97 2.11
C SER A 97 -2.41 -11.88 2.43
N VAL A 98 -2.99 -12.51 1.40
CA VAL A 98 -4.25 -13.31 1.49
C VAL A 98 -4.06 -14.80 1.23
N ARG A 99 -2.81 -15.26 1.19
CA ARG A 99 -2.43 -16.63 0.80
C ARG A 99 -1.67 -17.35 1.93
N HIS A 100 -2.03 -17.07 3.18
CA HIS A 100 -1.35 -17.60 4.38
C HIS A 100 0.17 -17.35 4.35
N ARG A 101 0.60 -16.28 3.68
CA ARG A 101 2.00 -15.89 3.54
C ARG A 101 2.09 -14.37 3.59
N PRO A 102 2.99 -13.80 4.41
CA PRO A 102 3.24 -12.37 4.40
C PRO A 102 3.81 -11.92 3.04
N GLU A 103 3.14 -10.98 2.39
CA GLU A 103 3.57 -10.35 1.14
C GLU A 103 3.58 -8.83 1.28
N ILE A 104 4.51 -8.36 2.12
CA ILE A 104 4.63 -6.98 2.61
C ILE A 104 5.12 -6.01 1.51
N PHE A 105 5.10 -6.38 0.23
CA PHE A 105 5.33 -5.44 -0.89
C PHE A 105 4.43 -5.74 -2.09
N HIS A 106 3.41 -6.58 -1.90
CA HIS A 106 2.47 -6.91 -2.95
C HIS A 106 1.43 -5.80 -3.08
N GLU A 107 1.58 -5.00 -4.13
CA GLU A 107 0.67 -3.92 -4.52
C GLU A 107 -0.04 -4.33 -5.82
N PRO A 108 -1.16 -5.06 -5.73
CA PRO A 108 -1.92 -5.42 -6.91
C PRO A 108 -2.54 -4.18 -7.56
N ALA A 109 -2.85 -4.25 -8.85
CA ALA A 109 -3.60 -3.19 -9.54
C ALA A 109 -5.06 -3.19 -9.07
N MET A 110 -5.28 -2.56 -7.92
CA MET A 110 -6.56 -2.40 -7.23
C MET A 110 -6.74 -0.93 -6.87
N PHE A 111 -7.82 -0.32 -7.34
CA PHE A 111 -8.03 1.11 -7.11
C PHE A 111 -9.49 1.49 -7.28
N ALA A 112 -9.89 2.51 -6.52
CA ALA A 112 -11.15 3.21 -6.75
C ALA A 112 -10.91 4.42 -7.65
N ALA A 113 -11.88 4.77 -8.48
CA ALA A 113 -11.83 5.94 -9.34
C ALA A 113 -13.17 6.69 -9.31
N ILE A 114 -13.10 8.01 -9.49
CA ILE A 114 -14.25 8.88 -9.68
C ILE A 114 -14.12 9.55 -11.05
N ALA A 115 -15.20 9.50 -11.84
CA ALA A 115 -15.32 10.21 -13.09
C ALA A 115 -16.46 11.22 -12.99
N ILE A 116 -16.15 12.52 -13.07
CA ILE A 116 -17.16 13.59 -13.08
C ILE A 116 -17.53 13.90 -14.52
N LYS A 117 -18.82 13.78 -14.84
CA LYS A 117 -19.36 14.10 -16.17
C LYS A 117 -19.56 15.60 -16.31
N GLY A 118 -19.30 16.12 -17.51
CA GLY A 118 -19.44 17.52 -17.88
C GLY A 118 -19.05 17.71 -19.34
N GLU A 119 -18.74 18.94 -19.75
CA GLU A 119 -18.23 19.22 -21.11
C GLU A 119 -16.95 18.44 -21.41
N LYS A 120 -16.10 18.27 -20.40
CA LYS A 120 -14.96 17.36 -20.42
C LYS A 120 -15.06 16.47 -19.18
N THR A 121 -15.08 15.16 -19.41
CA THR A 121 -15.09 14.20 -18.30
C THR A 121 -13.72 14.20 -17.63
N VAL A 122 -13.70 14.43 -16.31
CA VAL A 122 -12.47 14.37 -15.51
C VAL A 122 -12.53 13.11 -14.68
N ALA A 123 -11.56 12.20 -14.89
CA ALA A 123 -11.44 10.96 -14.15
C ALA A 123 -10.14 10.95 -13.34
N LYS A 124 -10.23 10.62 -12.05
CA LYS A 124 -9.07 10.47 -11.17
C LYS A 124 -9.22 9.23 -10.31
N VAL A 125 -8.11 8.53 -10.10
CA VAL A 125 -7.97 7.51 -9.07
C VAL A 125 -8.08 8.18 -7.71
N ILE A 126 -8.87 7.60 -6.80
CA ILE A 126 -9.13 8.09 -5.44
C ILE A 126 -7.95 7.72 -4.53
N GLU A 127 -6.77 8.21 -4.90
CA GLU A 127 -5.50 8.01 -4.24
C GLU A 127 -4.66 9.28 -4.43
N GLY A 128 -3.67 9.45 -3.58
CA GLY A 128 -2.68 10.51 -3.66
C GLY A 128 -1.58 10.26 -4.67
N PRO A 129 -0.61 11.19 -4.73
CA PRO A 129 0.58 11.04 -5.55
C PRO A 129 1.37 9.78 -5.17
N VAL A 130 1.89 9.07 -6.19
CA VAL A 130 2.71 7.88 -5.98
C VAL A 130 4.03 8.30 -5.33
N PRO A 131 4.44 7.70 -4.20
CA PRO A 131 5.72 8.02 -3.58
C PRO A 131 6.92 7.72 -4.50
N ASP A 132 7.90 8.64 -4.56
CA ASP A 132 9.07 8.54 -5.45
C ASP A 132 9.84 7.21 -5.30
N TRP A 133 9.91 6.68 -4.07
CA TRP A 133 10.61 5.41 -3.82
C TRP A 133 9.94 4.21 -4.49
N LYS A 134 8.63 4.28 -4.81
CA LYS A 134 7.94 3.25 -5.60
C LYS A 134 8.28 3.37 -7.08
N MET A 135 8.39 4.60 -7.58
CA MET A 135 8.70 4.88 -8.98
C MET A 135 10.18 4.65 -9.33
N PHE A 136 11.10 4.93 -8.42
CA PHE A 136 12.54 4.93 -8.70
C PHE A 136 13.35 3.98 -7.81
N GLY A 137 12.77 3.43 -6.74
CA GLY A 137 13.50 2.62 -5.76
C GLY A 137 13.22 1.12 -5.80
N GLN A 138 12.17 0.68 -6.50
CA GLN A 138 11.78 -0.73 -6.55
C GLN A 138 12.53 -1.51 -7.63
N ARG A 139 12.74 -2.81 -7.38
CA ARG A 139 13.38 -3.71 -8.35
C ARG A 139 12.53 -3.75 -9.63
N GLY A 140 13.15 -3.44 -10.77
CA GLY A 140 12.48 -3.44 -12.08
C GLY A 140 11.70 -2.15 -12.39
N ALA A 141 11.74 -1.14 -11.52
CA ALA A 141 11.03 0.12 -11.75
C ALA A 141 11.53 0.87 -13.01
N GLY A 142 12.80 0.69 -13.38
CA GLY A 142 13.37 1.20 -14.64
C GLY A 142 12.71 0.65 -15.92
N ASN A 143 11.90 -0.42 -15.82
CA ASN A 143 11.13 -0.99 -16.94
C ASN A 143 9.69 -0.44 -16.99
N GLY A 144 9.40 0.68 -16.31
CA GLY A 144 8.08 1.31 -16.31
C GLY A 144 7.06 0.65 -15.37
N SER A 145 7.51 -0.16 -14.40
CA SER A 145 6.66 -0.79 -13.37
C SER A 145 5.43 -1.49 -13.96
N ALA A 146 5.67 -2.51 -14.79
CA ALA A 146 4.62 -3.13 -15.57
C ALA A 146 3.46 -3.68 -14.74
N GLY A 147 2.24 -3.34 -15.18
CA GLY A 147 1.01 -3.68 -14.49
C GLY A 147 0.66 -2.81 -13.29
N SER A 148 1.49 -1.83 -12.92
CA SER A 148 1.13 -0.82 -11.92
C SER A 148 0.13 0.21 -12.48
N VAL A 149 -0.52 0.93 -11.56
CA VAL A 149 -1.48 1.99 -11.85
C VAL A 149 -0.87 3.39 -11.66
N PHE A 150 0.46 3.49 -11.69
CA PHE A 150 1.18 4.71 -11.30
C PHE A 150 1.01 5.86 -12.29
N GLY A 151 0.72 5.56 -13.56
CA GLY A 151 0.49 6.57 -14.60
C GLY A 151 -0.91 7.20 -14.59
N LEU A 152 -1.85 6.70 -13.78
CA LEU A 152 -3.22 7.21 -13.76
C LEU A 152 -3.31 8.55 -13.00
N PRO A 153 -4.15 9.50 -13.46
CA PRO A 153 -4.40 10.76 -12.74
C PRO A 153 -4.91 10.52 -11.32
N ARG A 154 -4.41 11.30 -10.36
CA ARG A 154 -4.62 11.12 -8.90
C ARG A 154 -4.95 12.44 -8.23
N PHE A 155 -5.45 12.38 -7.00
CA PHE A 155 -5.65 13.57 -6.17
C PHE A 155 -4.31 14.16 -5.76
N SER A 156 -4.20 15.48 -5.80
CA SER A 156 -2.99 16.23 -5.45
C SER A 156 -2.76 16.33 -3.93
N ASN A 157 -3.83 16.46 -3.14
CA ASN A 157 -3.73 16.68 -1.69
C ASN A 157 -4.31 15.52 -0.90
N VAL A 158 -3.50 14.96 -0.01
CA VAL A 158 -3.86 13.83 0.84
C VAL A 158 -3.47 14.09 2.29
N GLU A 159 -4.36 13.71 3.20
CA GLU A 159 -4.12 13.67 4.63
C GLU A 159 -4.54 12.32 5.20
N PHE A 160 -3.65 11.69 5.95
CA PHE A 160 -3.95 10.42 6.63
C PHE A 160 -4.02 10.62 8.14
N THR A 161 -5.05 10.06 8.75
CA THR A 161 -5.19 9.94 10.21
C THR A 161 -5.64 8.54 10.56
N THR A 162 -5.34 8.08 11.78
CA THR A 162 -5.78 6.77 12.22
C THR A 162 -6.06 6.75 13.71
N ARG A 163 -7.12 6.02 14.08
CA ARG A 163 -7.44 5.59 15.43
C ARG A 163 -7.94 4.16 15.27
N PHE A 164 -7.04 3.20 15.47
CA PHE A 164 -7.35 1.78 15.31
C PHE A 164 -8.66 1.43 16.06
N PRO A 165 -9.62 0.75 15.41
CA PRO A 165 -9.49 -0.02 14.17
C PRO A 165 -9.78 0.74 12.85
N PHE A 166 -9.74 2.06 12.86
CA PHE A 166 -10.03 2.89 11.68
C PHE A 166 -8.81 3.65 11.15
N GLY A 167 -8.65 3.61 9.83
CA GLY A 167 -7.79 4.51 9.05
C GLY A 167 -8.64 5.47 8.22
N TYR A 168 -8.29 6.75 8.20
CA TYR A 168 -9.01 7.79 7.47
C TYR A 168 -8.08 8.51 6.52
N ILE A 169 -8.52 8.68 5.28
CA ILE A 169 -7.81 9.42 4.25
C ILE A 169 -8.73 10.50 3.73
N ASN A 170 -8.29 11.75 3.82
CA ASN A 170 -8.98 12.88 3.23
C ASN A 170 -8.24 13.29 1.95
N LEU A 171 -8.99 13.36 0.86
CA LEU A 171 -8.49 13.68 -0.48
C LEU A 171 -9.16 14.96 -0.97
N LYS A 172 -8.33 15.85 -1.54
CA LYS A 172 -8.77 17.09 -2.17
C LYS A 172 -7.98 17.33 -3.43
N ASP A 173 -8.64 17.95 -4.39
CA ASP A 173 -8.02 18.31 -5.66
C ASP A 173 -8.69 19.57 -6.20
N GLU A 174 -7.89 20.47 -6.78
CA GLU A 174 -8.39 21.75 -7.29
C GLU A 174 -9.21 21.59 -8.58
N ASP A 175 -8.98 20.50 -9.33
CA ASP A 175 -9.71 20.23 -10.58
C ASP A 175 -11.11 19.65 -10.34
N LEU A 176 -11.43 19.25 -9.10
CA LEU A 176 -12.68 18.56 -8.76
C LEU A 176 -13.45 19.36 -7.69
N PRO A 177 -14.76 19.61 -7.87
CA PRO A 177 -15.61 20.27 -6.86
C PRO A 177 -15.96 19.34 -5.68
N LEU A 178 -15.27 18.20 -5.53
CA LEU A 178 -15.55 17.16 -4.56
C LEU A 178 -14.42 17.04 -3.55
N THR A 179 -14.78 16.88 -2.28
CA THR A 179 -13.86 16.33 -1.28
C THR A 179 -14.23 14.87 -1.04
N VAL A 180 -13.22 14.00 -0.99
CA VAL A 180 -13.42 12.56 -0.79
C VAL A 180 -12.77 12.12 0.52
N GLN A 181 -13.45 11.26 1.26
CA GLN A 181 -12.89 10.58 2.42
C GLN A 181 -12.96 9.07 2.22
N ILE A 182 -11.84 8.38 2.46
CA ILE A 182 -11.78 6.92 2.56
C ILE A 182 -11.71 6.56 4.04
N THR A 183 -12.59 5.67 4.49
CA THR A 183 -12.49 5.03 5.80
C THR A 183 -12.18 3.56 5.59
N GLY A 184 -11.02 3.11 6.06
CA GLY A 184 -10.61 1.71 6.02
C GLY A 184 -10.68 1.07 7.40
N TRP A 185 -11.26 -0.13 7.49
CA TRP A 185 -11.40 -0.86 8.73
C TRP A 185 -11.62 -2.36 8.51
N SER A 186 -11.38 -3.16 9.55
CA SER A 186 -11.87 -4.54 9.69
C SER A 186 -12.65 -4.63 11.00
N PRO A 187 -13.58 -5.61 11.17
CA PRO A 187 -14.42 -5.75 12.36
C PRO A 187 -13.64 -6.20 13.60
N PHE A 188 -12.67 -5.40 14.02
CA PHE A 188 -11.84 -5.67 15.18
C PHE A 188 -12.56 -5.21 16.44
N ILE A 189 -13.27 -6.15 17.07
CA ILE A 189 -14.04 -5.91 18.29
C ILE A 189 -13.27 -6.51 19.46
N PRO A 190 -12.80 -5.70 20.43
CA PRO A 190 -12.14 -6.24 21.62
C PRO A 190 -13.04 -7.26 22.33
N THR A 191 -12.46 -8.37 22.78
CA THR A 191 -13.16 -9.49 23.46
C THR A 191 -14.11 -10.32 22.60
N ASP A 192 -14.23 -10.03 21.31
CA ASP A 192 -14.98 -10.83 20.33
C ASP A 192 -14.01 -11.33 19.25
N GLU A 193 -13.46 -12.51 19.50
CA GLU A 193 -12.47 -13.15 18.63
C GLU A 193 -13.06 -13.62 17.30
N ASP A 194 -14.34 -13.98 17.28
CA ASP A 194 -15.03 -14.44 16.08
C ASP A 194 -15.11 -13.30 15.05
N SER A 195 -15.60 -12.13 15.47
CA SER A 195 -15.65 -10.95 14.61
C SER A 195 -14.24 -10.46 14.25
N ALA A 196 -13.33 -10.41 15.23
CA ALA A 196 -11.97 -9.90 15.02
C ALA A 196 -11.10 -10.79 14.13
N SER A 197 -11.49 -12.04 13.88
CA SER A 197 -10.74 -13.00 13.05
C SER A 197 -11.37 -13.23 11.66
N LEU A 198 -12.42 -12.48 11.29
CA LEU A 198 -13.05 -12.63 9.98
C LEU A 198 -12.10 -12.25 8.82
N PRO A 199 -12.12 -13.00 7.70
CA PRO A 199 -11.38 -12.67 6.48
C PRO A 199 -12.07 -11.54 5.69
N VAL A 200 -12.38 -10.43 6.36
CA VAL A 200 -13.10 -9.29 5.78
C VAL A 200 -12.41 -7.97 6.12
N GLY A 201 -12.45 -7.06 5.16
CA GLY A 201 -12.02 -5.68 5.29
C GLY A 201 -12.97 -4.78 4.52
N ALA A 202 -13.17 -3.56 5.00
CA ALA A 202 -14.07 -2.60 4.43
C ALA A 202 -13.34 -1.30 4.05
N LEU A 203 -13.78 -0.72 2.94
CA LEU A 203 -13.38 0.59 2.47
C LEU A 203 -14.68 1.37 2.18
N GLU A 204 -14.92 2.42 2.96
CA GLU A 204 -16.04 3.33 2.74
C GLU A 204 -15.56 4.58 2.03
N TYR A 205 -16.25 4.96 0.96
CA TYR A 205 -15.95 6.15 0.17
C TYR A 205 -17.06 7.18 0.37
N LYS A 206 -16.73 8.29 1.04
CA LYS A 206 -17.64 9.41 1.25
C LYS A 206 -17.29 10.57 0.33
N PHE A 207 -18.24 10.97 -0.49
CA PHE A 207 -18.14 12.11 -1.41
C PHE A 207 -18.92 13.29 -0.86
N VAL A 208 -18.32 14.49 -0.86
CA VAL A 208 -19.00 15.72 -0.47
C VAL A 208 -18.79 16.75 -1.57
N ASN A 209 -19.89 17.16 -2.22
CA ASN A 209 -19.90 18.26 -3.16
C ASN A 209 -19.72 19.59 -2.42
N LYS A 210 -18.66 20.33 -2.75
CA LYS A 210 -18.36 21.66 -2.21
C LYS A 210 -18.74 22.79 -3.19
N GLY A 211 -19.15 22.44 -4.40
CA GLY A 211 -19.65 23.38 -5.39
C GLY A 211 -21.08 23.83 -5.12
N ASN A 212 -21.54 24.76 -5.95
CA ASN A 212 -22.90 25.29 -5.95
C ASN A 212 -23.80 24.66 -7.04
N LYS A 213 -23.30 23.68 -7.78
CA LYS A 213 -24.01 22.97 -8.85
C LYS A 213 -24.09 21.48 -8.53
N ALA A 214 -25.14 20.82 -9.02
CA ALA A 214 -25.22 19.37 -9.00
C ALA A 214 -24.04 18.75 -9.79
N VAL A 215 -23.54 17.62 -9.29
CA VAL A 215 -22.42 16.89 -9.90
C VAL A 215 -22.96 15.54 -10.35
N ASP A 216 -22.89 15.26 -11.65
CA ASP A 216 -23.07 13.90 -12.20
C ASP A 216 -21.71 13.21 -12.20
N ALA A 217 -21.61 12.09 -11.50
CA ALA A 217 -20.36 11.34 -11.39
C ALA A 217 -20.59 9.82 -11.34
N VAL A 218 -19.56 9.08 -11.76
CA VAL A 218 -19.51 7.63 -11.67
C VAL A 218 -18.36 7.24 -10.74
N PHE A 219 -18.70 6.57 -9.65
CA PHE A 219 -17.73 5.86 -8.81
C PHE A 219 -17.51 4.45 -9.37
N SER A 220 -16.26 4.00 -9.40
CA SER A 220 -15.92 2.64 -9.80
C SER A 220 -14.82 2.07 -8.91
N TYR A 221 -14.84 0.76 -8.71
CA TYR A 221 -13.77 0.02 -8.07
C TYR A 221 -13.24 -1.03 -9.03
N ASN A 222 -11.93 -1.05 -9.22
CA ASN A 222 -11.27 -1.77 -10.30
C ASN A 222 -10.20 -2.69 -9.71
N SER A 223 -10.11 -3.92 -10.23
CA SER A 223 -9.05 -4.86 -9.83
C SER A 223 -8.64 -5.80 -10.97
N ARG A 224 -7.34 -6.08 -11.09
CA ARG A 224 -6.84 -7.24 -11.83
C ARG A 224 -6.90 -8.50 -10.97
N ASN A 225 -6.99 -9.67 -11.60
CA ASN A 225 -6.90 -10.94 -10.88
C ASN A 225 -5.48 -11.16 -10.32
N PHE A 226 -5.25 -10.68 -9.10
CA PHE A 226 -3.98 -10.83 -8.38
C PHE A 226 -3.91 -12.14 -7.58
N ILE A 227 -5.01 -12.88 -7.44
CA ILE A 227 -5.00 -14.14 -6.72
C ILE A 227 -4.18 -15.18 -7.49
N VAL A 228 -4.07 -15.03 -8.83
CA VAL A 228 -3.32 -15.92 -9.70
C VAL A 228 -1.86 -15.98 -9.29
N LYS A 229 -1.43 -17.17 -8.88
CA LYS A 229 -0.02 -17.52 -8.74
C LYS A 229 0.38 -18.37 -9.93
N ASP A 230 1.42 -17.94 -10.63
CA ASP A 230 2.17 -18.81 -11.53
C ASP A 230 3.19 -19.62 -10.72
N ASP A 231 3.35 -20.89 -11.05
CA ASP A 231 4.41 -21.71 -10.47
C ASP A 231 5.78 -21.24 -11.00
N LYS A 232 6.50 -20.46 -10.19
CA LYS A 232 7.83 -19.96 -10.56
C LYS A 232 8.89 -21.06 -10.63
N ALA A 233 8.62 -22.26 -10.10
CA ALA A 233 9.60 -23.35 -10.04
C ALA A 233 9.68 -24.15 -11.35
N THR A 234 8.66 -24.08 -12.20
CA THR A 234 8.67 -24.69 -13.53
C THR A 234 8.58 -23.60 -14.58
N ALA A 235 9.38 -23.65 -15.64
CA ALA A 235 9.26 -22.73 -16.79
C ALA A 235 7.91 -22.87 -17.54
N LYS A 236 7.01 -23.72 -17.03
CA LYS A 236 5.69 -23.99 -17.54
C LYS A 236 4.71 -23.17 -16.71
N LYS A 237 3.87 -22.34 -17.33
CA LYS A 237 2.73 -21.71 -16.64
C LYS A 237 1.77 -22.81 -16.20
N ILE A 238 1.99 -23.37 -15.02
CA ILE A 238 1.01 -24.19 -14.30
C ILE A 238 0.14 -23.23 -13.50
N SER A 239 -0.49 -22.26 -14.17
CA SER A 239 -1.59 -21.54 -13.55
C SER A 239 -2.79 -22.49 -13.64
N GLY A 240 -3.32 -22.91 -12.50
CA GLY A 240 -4.70 -23.39 -12.47
C GLY A 240 -5.62 -22.39 -13.19
N LYS A 241 -6.72 -22.86 -13.78
CA LYS A 241 -7.63 -21.98 -14.53
C LYS A 241 -8.03 -20.80 -13.64
N SER A 242 -7.86 -19.59 -14.14
CA SER A 242 -8.23 -18.37 -13.44
C SER A 242 -9.37 -17.68 -14.18
N LYS A 243 -10.28 -17.07 -13.42
CA LYS A 243 -11.45 -16.38 -13.97
C LYS A 243 -11.93 -15.31 -13.00
N ILE A 244 -12.67 -14.35 -13.54
CA ILE A 244 -13.45 -13.41 -12.73
C ILE A 244 -14.86 -13.98 -12.66
N GLU A 245 -15.31 -14.36 -11.46
CA GLU A 245 -16.65 -14.91 -11.24
C GLU A 245 -17.61 -13.79 -10.81
N LYS A 246 -18.91 -14.04 -11.03
CA LYS A 246 -19.98 -13.12 -10.64
C LYS A 246 -20.37 -13.34 -9.19
N ILE A 247 -20.66 -12.27 -8.47
CA ILE A 247 -21.36 -12.29 -7.18
C ILE A 247 -22.37 -11.13 -7.17
N VAL A 248 -23.36 -11.17 -6.28
CA VAL A 248 -24.31 -10.07 -6.13
C VAL A 248 -23.55 -8.78 -5.80
N ASN A 249 -23.79 -7.72 -6.58
CA ASN A 249 -23.19 -6.40 -6.42
C ASN A 249 -21.63 -6.40 -6.39
N GLY A 250 -21.00 -7.33 -7.08
CA GLY A 250 -19.54 -7.44 -7.07
C GLY A 250 -18.97 -8.49 -8.00
N PHE A 251 -17.68 -8.80 -7.80
CA PHE A 251 -16.97 -9.83 -8.54
C PHE A 251 -16.02 -10.61 -7.62
N VAL A 252 -15.64 -11.82 -8.05
CA VAL A 252 -14.69 -12.68 -7.34
C VAL A 252 -13.48 -12.96 -8.23
N LEU A 253 -12.30 -12.63 -7.73
CA LEU A 253 -11.03 -13.02 -8.31
C LEU A 253 -10.77 -14.47 -7.91
N SER A 254 -10.69 -15.39 -8.88
CA SER A 254 -10.56 -16.82 -8.59
C SER A 254 -9.37 -17.46 -9.31
N GLN A 255 -8.79 -18.45 -8.65
CA GLN A 255 -7.87 -19.42 -9.21
C GLN A 255 -8.28 -20.82 -8.74
N GLU A 256 -8.41 -21.75 -9.67
CA GLU A 256 -8.67 -23.17 -9.38
C GLU A 256 -7.39 -23.89 -8.94
N ALA A 257 -7.54 -24.93 -8.12
CA ALA A 257 -6.48 -25.89 -7.83
C ALA A 257 -6.09 -26.68 -9.08
N THR A 258 -4.86 -27.23 -9.10
CA THR A 258 -4.51 -28.36 -9.97
C THR A 258 -4.31 -29.62 -9.14
N ALA A 259 -4.25 -30.79 -9.78
CA ALA A 259 -4.03 -32.07 -9.09
C ALA A 259 -2.72 -32.07 -8.30
N GLU A 260 -1.68 -31.42 -8.83
CA GLU A 260 -0.34 -31.33 -8.23
C GLU A 260 -0.22 -30.18 -7.23
N ARG A 261 -1.09 -29.17 -7.32
CA ARG A 261 -1.00 -27.91 -6.59
C ARG A 261 -2.37 -27.47 -6.05
N PRO A 262 -2.89 -28.15 -5.02
CA PRO A 262 -4.15 -27.79 -4.37
C PRO A 262 -4.09 -26.41 -3.67
N ASP A 263 -2.90 -25.99 -3.25
CA ASP A 263 -2.64 -24.70 -2.61
C ASP A 263 -2.89 -23.48 -3.53
N LEU A 264 -3.01 -23.71 -4.85
CA LEU A 264 -3.35 -22.65 -5.82
C LEU A 264 -4.82 -22.23 -5.74
N GLN A 265 -5.71 -23.01 -5.13
CA GLN A 265 -7.09 -22.60 -4.95
C GLN A 265 -7.17 -21.32 -4.10
N GLY A 266 -7.86 -20.31 -4.60
CA GLY A 266 -8.00 -19.05 -3.90
C GLY A 266 -9.09 -18.18 -4.52
N HIS A 267 -9.86 -17.53 -3.64
CA HIS A 267 -10.95 -16.64 -4.01
C HIS A 267 -10.80 -15.33 -3.22
N PHE A 268 -11.01 -14.20 -3.89
CA PHE A 268 -11.05 -12.89 -3.26
C PHE A 268 -12.24 -12.10 -3.82
N ALA A 269 -13.23 -11.83 -2.97
CA ALA A 269 -14.45 -11.14 -3.37
C ALA A 269 -14.36 -9.64 -3.09
N ILE A 270 -14.87 -8.83 -4.02
CA ILE A 270 -15.05 -7.38 -3.87
C ILE A 270 -16.51 -7.09 -4.24
N PHE A 271 -17.26 -6.50 -3.31
CA PHE A 271 -18.68 -6.24 -3.47
C PHE A 271 -19.12 -5.04 -2.62
N THR A 272 -20.33 -4.55 -2.87
CA THR A 272 -20.98 -3.46 -2.12
C THR A 272 -22.43 -3.82 -1.81
N ASP A 273 -23.01 -3.14 -0.83
CA ASP A 273 -24.42 -3.23 -0.46
C ASP A 273 -25.34 -2.40 -1.37
N ASN A 274 -24.80 -1.57 -2.27
CA ASN A 274 -25.59 -0.78 -3.20
C ASN A 274 -26.23 -1.66 -4.29
N ALA A 275 -27.57 -1.72 -4.32
CA ALA A 275 -28.35 -2.51 -5.29
C ALA A 275 -28.27 -2.00 -6.74
N GLU A 276 -27.87 -0.74 -6.97
CA GLU A 276 -27.69 -0.16 -8.31
C GLU A 276 -26.32 -0.50 -8.94
N THR A 277 -25.54 -1.35 -8.28
CA THR A 277 -24.19 -1.70 -8.72
C THR A 277 -24.22 -2.49 -10.03
N SER A 278 -23.54 -1.95 -11.03
CA SER A 278 -23.25 -2.64 -12.29
C SER A 278 -21.81 -3.16 -12.26
N VAL A 279 -21.59 -4.38 -12.75
CA VAL A 279 -20.28 -5.03 -12.71
C VAL A 279 -19.85 -5.45 -14.12
N ASP A 280 -18.76 -4.84 -14.58
CA ASP A 280 -18.02 -5.35 -15.74
C ASP A 280 -16.94 -6.35 -15.29
N HIS A 281 -17.04 -7.57 -15.79
CA HIS A 281 -16.13 -8.67 -15.44
C HIS A 281 -14.92 -8.75 -16.38
N CYS A 282 -14.84 -7.88 -17.38
CA CYS A 282 -13.81 -7.89 -18.39
C CYS A 282 -13.34 -6.47 -18.70
N TRP A 283 -12.12 -6.14 -18.29
CA TRP A 283 -11.47 -4.95 -18.82
C TRP A 283 -11.26 -5.05 -20.33
N PHE A 284 -11.15 -3.89 -20.95
CA PHE A 284 -10.75 -3.77 -22.34
C PHE A 284 -9.46 -4.59 -22.60
N ARG A 285 -9.51 -5.46 -23.61
CA ARG A 285 -8.38 -6.30 -24.00
C ARG A 285 -7.66 -5.67 -25.19
N GLY A 286 -6.90 -4.63 -24.90
CA GLY A 286 -5.99 -4.03 -25.87
C GLY A 286 -4.58 -4.62 -25.83
N ALA A 287 -3.67 -4.11 -26.67
CA ALA A 287 -2.30 -4.59 -26.73
C ALA A 287 -1.43 -3.87 -25.69
N TRP A 288 -0.38 -4.54 -25.21
CA TRP A 288 0.68 -3.94 -24.39
C TRP A 288 0.16 -3.22 -23.11
N TRP A 289 -0.04 -1.89 -23.15
CA TRP A 289 -0.52 -1.07 -22.02
C TRP A 289 -1.97 -0.61 -22.14
N ASP A 290 -2.59 -0.79 -23.31
CA ASP A 290 -3.95 -0.37 -23.62
C ASP A 290 -5.02 -0.89 -22.64
N PRO A 291 -4.89 -2.07 -21.99
CA PRO A 291 -5.92 -2.51 -21.03
C PRO A 291 -6.11 -1.61 -19.79
N LEU A 292 -5.26 -0.60 -19.58
CA LEU A 292 -5.30 0.35 -18.47
C LEU A 292 -5.66 1.79 -18.87
N THR A 293 -5.75 2.09 -20.17
CA THR A 293 -5.91 3.44 -20.74
C THR A 293 -7.01 3.47 -21.78
#